data_AF-A0A0F9J0X5-F1
#
_entry.id   AF-A0A0F9J0X5-F1
#
_cell.length_a   1.000
_cell.length_b   1.000
_cell.length_c   1.000
_cell.angle_alpha   90.00
_cell.angle_beta   90.00
_cell.angle_gamma   90.00
#
_symmetry.space_group_name_H-M   'P 1'
#
loop_
_entity.id
_entity.type
_entity.pdbx_description
1 polymer ?
#
loop_
_entity_poly.entity_id
_entity_poly.type
_entity_poly.pdbx_seq_one_letter_code
_entity_poly.pdbx_strand_id
1 'polypeptide(L)'
;MIYTATISTPITTSESNRQRTSLAITKGLVYKVEIAFPPGSMGLLHVILYDGAHQLWPSTPGENFYADSYTLEFEDLHLKLVPPWEFQIETWNNDDTHEHALQIRIGMVDKEIFMARYLPSMAYEQLIRMIAEETRKQEEQRAIDLEAARLEIEEITRESE
;
A
#
# COMPACT_ATOMS: atom_id res chain seq x y z
N MET A 1 4.85 -15.88 1.79
CA MET A 1 4.17 -15.41 3.01
C MET A 1 2.93 -14.66 2.59
N ILE A 2 1.85 -14.70 3.38
CA ILE A 2 0.60 -13.98 3.10
C ILE A 2 0.30 -13.12 4.31
N TYR A 3 0.19 -11.81 4.11
CA TYR A 3 -0.22 -10.84 5.12
C TYR A 3 -1.67 -10.48 4.91
N THR A 4 -2.42 -10.22 5.98
CA THR A 4 -3.83 -9.85 5.87
C THR A 4 -4.22 -8.78 6.87
N ALA A 5 -5.13 -7.90 6.44
CA ALA A 5 -5.84 -6.97 7.29
C ALA A 5 -7.32 -6.99 6.93
N THR A 6 -8.18 -7.11 7.94
CA THR A 6 -9.61 -6.84 7.82
C THR A 6 -9.87 -5.46 8.38
N ILE A 7 -10.44 -4.58 7.56
CA ILE A 7 -10.65 -3.17 7.89
C ILE A 7 -12.14 -2.92 7.86
N SER A 8 -12.73 -2.57 9.00
CA SER A 8 -14.08 -2.00 9.06
C SER A 8 -13.97 -0.48 9.00
N THR A 9 -14.71 0.12 8.07
CA THR A 9 -14.69 1.56 7.78
C THR A 9 -16.03 2.18 8.20
N PRO A 10 -16.05 3.00 9.26
CA PRO A 10 -17.25 3.64 9.75
C PRO A 10 -17.85 4.65 8.75
N ILE A 11 -19.15 4.90 8.87
CA ILE A 11 -19.90 5.92 8.10
C ILE A 11 -19.39 7.36 8.29
N THR A 12 -18.57 7.62 9.31
CA THR A 12 -18.04 8.96 9.62
C THR A 12 -16.81 9.33 8.80
N THR A 13 -16.34 8.42 7.94
CA THR A 13 -15.12 8.62 7.15
C THR A 13 -15.50 9.21 5.79
N SER A 14 -15.05 10.44 5.53
CA SER A 14 -15.18 11.07 4.21
C SER A 14 -13.87 10.91 3.44
N GLU A 15 -13.90 11.21 2.15
CA GLU A 15 -12.67 11.26 1.35
C GLU A 15 -11.63 12.25 1.91
N SER A 16 -12.07 13.32 2.58
CA SER A 16 -11.20 14.28 3.26
C SER A 16 -10.76 13.85 4.67
N ASN A 17 -11.39 12.83 5.25
CA ASN A 17 -11.11 12.30 6.58
C ASN A 17 -11.07 10.76 6.54
N ARG A 18 -10.11 10.24 5.78
CA ARG A 18 -9.94 8.81 5.52
C ARG A 18 -9.40 8.10 6.75
N GLN A 19 -9.89 6.89 7.00
CA GLN A 19 -9.33 6.01 8.00
C GLN A 19 -8.00 5.46 7.51
N ARG A 20 -6.99 5.53 8.35
CA ARG A 20 -5.61 5.13 8.08
C ARG A 20 -5.25 3.88 8.87
N THR A 21 -4.92 2.80 8.17
CA THR A 21 -4.55 1.50 8.77
C THR A 21 -3.16 1.08 8.29
N SER A 22 -2.23 0.83 9.20
CA SER A 22 -0.92 0.25 8.86
C SER A 22 -1.01 -1.27 8.84
N LEU A 23 -0.60 -1.87 7.72
CA LEU A 23 -0.38 -3.31 7.57
C LEU A 23 1.11 -3.60 7.68
N ALA A 24 1.53 -4.09 8.84
CA ALA A 24 2.91 -4.52 9.08
C ALA A 24 3.25 -5.76 8.23
N ILE A 25 4.38 -5.68 7.52
CA ILE A 25 4.92 -6.72 6.64
C ILE A 25 6.40 -6.93 6.93
N THR A 26 7.04 -7.84 6.22
CA THR A 26 8.50 -7.93 6.20
C THR A 26 9.06 -7.39 4.89
N LYS A 27 10.37 -7.17 4.84
CA LYS A 27 11.07 -6.96 3.57
C LYS A 27 10.81 -8.12 2.60
N GLY A 28 10.67 -7.82 1.32
CA GLY A 28 10.44 -8.82 0.29
C GLY A 28 9.80 -8.26 -0.98
N LEU A 29 9.52 -9.16 -1.91
CA LEU A 29 8.85 -8.92 -3.18
C LEU A 29 7.36 -9.25 -2.99
N VAL A 30 6.49 -8.29 -3.24
CA VAL A 30 5.07 -8.55 -3.47
C VAL A 30 4.95 -9.31 -4.79
N TYR A 31 4.13 -10.37 -4.83
CA TYR A 31 3.82 -11.11 -6.05
C TYR A 31 2.32 -11.22 -6.32
N LYS A 32 1.48 -10.97 -5.31
CA LYS A 32 0.01 -11.02 -5.44
C LYS A 32 -0.64 -10.06 -4.47
N VAL A 33 -1.65 -9.34 -4.94
CA VAL A 33 -2.52 -8.48 -4.13
C VAL A 33 -3.95 -8.92 -4.33
N GLU A 34 -4.70 -9.06 -3.24
CA GLU A 34 -6.12 -9.34 -3.26
C GLU A 34 -6.86 -8.40 -2.31
N ILE A 35 -7.95 -7.80 -2.80
CA ILE A 35 -8.83 -6.92 -2.04
C ILE A 35 -10.24 -7.49 -2.18
N ALA A 36 -10.74 -8.08 -1.10
CA ALA A 36 -12.07 -8.67 -1.05
C ALA A 36 -13.07 -7.66 -0.48
N PHE A 37 -14.09 -7.34 -1.28
CA PHE A 37 -15.25 -6.56 -0.90
C PHE A 37 -16.41 -7.53 -0.64
N PRO A 38 -16.79 -7.77 0.63
CA PRO A 38 -18.00 -8.50 0.98
C PRO A 38 -19.24 -7.84 0.36
N PRO A 39 -20.33 -8.61 0.18
CA PRO A 39 -21.59 -8.04 -0.30
C PRO A 39 -22.13 -7.01 0.69
N GLY A 40 -22.66 -5.90 0.16
CA GLY A 40 -23.38 -4.88 0.93
C GLY A 40 -22.82 -3.47 0.80
N SER A 41 -21.59 -3.32 0.31
CA SER A 41 -20.95 -2.01 0.15
C SER A 41 -21.47 -1.22 -1.06
N MET A 42 -22.04 -1.89 -2.06
CA MET A 42 -22.59 -1.28 -3.28
C MET A 42 -21.63 -0.31 -3.99
N GLY A 43 -20.32 -0.50 -3.84
CA GLY A 43 -19.29 0.39 -4.41
C GLY A 43 -19.09 1.71 -3.65
N LEU A 44 -19.61 1.84 -2.42
CA LEU A 44 -19.45 3.03 -1.57
C LEU A 44 -18.25 2.94 -0.62
N LEU A 45 -17.64 1.75 -0.49
CA LEU A 45 -16.40 1.55 0.24
C LEU A 45 -15.21 1.69 -0.71
N HIS A 46 -14.35 2.65 -0.40
CA HIS A 46 -13.17 2.97 -1.21
C HIS A 46 -11.90 2.61 -0.46
N VAL A 47 -10.84 2.26 -1.21
CA VAL A 47 -9.53 1.94 -0.66
C VAL A 47 -8.37 2.36 -1.56
N ILE A 48 -7.30 2.82 -0.93
CA ILE A 48 -6.01 3.12 -1.55
C ILE A 48 -4.89 2.53 -0.67
N LEU A 49 -3.86 1.99 -1.30
CA LEU A 49 -2.67 1.47 -0.64
C LEU A 49 -1.46 2.33 -0.98
N TYR A 50 -0.70 2.69 0.04
CA TYR A 50 0.48 3.53 -0.02
C TYR A 50 1.71 2.78 0.48
N ASP A 51 2.85 3.10 -0.12
CA ASP A 51 4.17 2.81 0.42
C ASP A 51 4.84 4.14 0.79
N GLY A 52 4.88 4.45 2.09
CA GLY A 52 5.26 5.78 2.55
C GLY A 52 4.29 6.85 2.05
N ALA A 53 4.80 7.89 1.41
CA ALA A 53 3.98 8.94 0.80
C ALA A 53 3.50 8.60 -0.62
N HIS A 54 4.02 7.51 -1.21
CA HIS A 54 3.72 7.14 -2.58
C HIS A 54 2.46 6.28 -2.67
N GLN A 55 1.50 6.71 -3.49
CA GLN A 55 0.33 5.90 -3.82
C GLN A 55 0.77 4.71 -4.68
N LEU A 56 0.77 3.52 -4.08
CA LEU A 56 1.22 2.31 -4.75
C LEU A 56 0.11 1.69 -5.59
N TRP A 57 -1.08 1.50 -4.99
CA TRP A 57 -2.25 0.97 -5.68
C TRP A 57 -3.55 1.72 -5.35
N PRO A 58 -4.36 2.08 -6.37
CA PRO A 58 -4.04 1.99 -7.80
C PRO A 58 -2.90 2.98 -8.17
N SER A 59 -2.09 2.63 -9.17
CA SER A 59 -0.92 3.45 -9.52
C SER A 59 -1.27 4.76 -10.23
N THR A 60 -2.53 4.95 -10.66
CA THR A 60 -3.04 6.24 -11.12
C THR A 60 -3.25 7.15 -9.91
N PRO A 61 -2.49 8.26 -9.77
CA PRO A 61 -2.61 9.13 -8.61
C PRO A 61 -4.02 9.70 -8.46
N GLY A 62 -4.57 9.64 -7.24
CA GLY A 62 -5.90 10.17 -6.92
C GLY A 62 -7.05 9.21 -7.19
N GLU A 63 -6.84 8.15 -7.99
CA GLU A 63 -7.83 7.09 -8.17
C GLU A 63 -7.84 6.13 -6.97
N ASN A 64 -8.91 5.34 -6.86
CA ASN A 64 -9.10 4.39 -5.77
C ASN A 64 -9.81 3.12 -6.24
N PHE A 65 -9.73 2.06 -5.44
CA PHE A 65 -10.50 0.85 -5.68
C PHE A 65 -11.81 0.87 -4.92
N TYR A 66 -12.86 0.40 -5.57
CA TYR A 66 -14.17 0.15 -4.98
C TYR A 66 -14.84 -1.00 -5.74
N ALA A 67 -15.60 -1.83 -5.05
CA ALA A 67 -16.39 -2.89 -5.65
C ALA A 67 -17.53 -3.31 -4.70
N ASP A 68 -18.37 -4.26 -5.12
CA ASP A 68 -19.37 -4.89 -4.26
C ASP A 68 -19.45 -6.38 -4.58
N SER A 69 -19.43 -7.22 -3.53
CA SER A 69 -19.45 -8.68 -3.68
C SER A 69 -18.39 -9.21 -4.66
N TYR A 70 -17.21 -8.61 -4.68
CA TYR A 70 -16.13 -8.91 -5.63
C TYR A 70 -14.77 -8.94 -4.94
N THR A 71 -13.89 -9.82 -5.41
CA THR A 71 -12.48 -9.82 -5.00
C THR A 71 -11.65 -9.33 -6.16
N LEU A 72 -11.07 -8.14 -6.02
CA LEU A 72 -10.10 -7.60 -6.95
C LEU A 72 -8.77 -8.30 -6.68
N GLU A 73 -8.24 -9.01 -7.68
CA GLU A 73 -6.94 -9.68 -7.58
C GLU A 73 -6.05 -9.32 -8.77
N PHE A 74 -4.77 -9.11 -8.48
CA PHE A 74 -3.76 -8.87 -9.51
C PHE A 74 -2.37 -9.29 -9.02
N GLU A 75 -1.47 -9.49 -9.97
CA GLU A 75 -0.06 -9.73 -9.73
C GLU A 75 0.71 -8.43 -9.93
N ASP A 76 1.66 -8.17 -9.04
CA ASP A 76 2.60 -7.05 -9.15
C ASP A 76 3.96 -7.50 -8.60
N LEU A 77 5.04 -6.82 -8.97
CA LEU A 77 6.41 -7.15 -8.60
C LEU A 77 7.05 -6.02 -7.75
N HIS A 78 6.27 -5.42 -6.86
CA HIS A 78 6.76 -4.36 -5.98
C HIS A 78 7.78 -4.89 -4.96
N LEU A 79 8.96 -4.28 -4.92
CA LEU A 79 10.04 -4.64 -3.99
C LEU A 79 9.99 -3.74 -2.75
N LYS A 80 9.67 -4.31 -1.59
CA LYS A 80 9.77 -3.64 -0.30
C LYS A 80 11.11 -3.98 0.36
N LEU A 81 12.13 -3.14 0.14
CA LEU A 81 13.50 -3.41 0.61
C LEU A 81 13.90 -2.52 1.80
N VAL A 82 13.38 -1.29 1.83
CA VAL A 82 13.68 -0.32 2.89
C VAL A 82 12.54 -0.22 3.91
N PRO A 83 12.83 0.16 5.17
CA PRO A 83 11.79 0.50 6.14
C PRO A 83 11.12 1.86 5.80
N PRO A 84 9.88 2.10 6.26
CA PRO A 84 9.11 1.28 7.22
C PRO A 84 8.52 0.02 6.57
N TRP A 85 8.59 -1.14 7.23
CA TRP A 85 8.08 -2.40 6.69
C TRP A 85 6.57 -2.52 6.91
N GLU A 86 5.85 -1.61 6.27
CA GLU A 86 4.40 -1.56 6.30
C GLU A 86 3.86 -1.03 4.97
N PHE A 87 2.60 -1.34 4.70
CA PHE A 87 1.79 -0.60 3.74
C PHE A 87 0.76 0.22 4.50
N GLN A 88 0.60 1.47 4.10
CA GLN A 88 -0.40 2.34 4.67
C GLN A 88 -1.67 2.23 3.82
N ILE A 89 -2.77 1.83 4.44
CA ILE A 89 -4.05 1.62 3.77
C ILE A 89 -4.99 2.73 4.20
N GLU A 90 -5.53 3.45 3.22
CA GLU A 90 -6.55 4.46 3.44
C GLU A 90 -7.90 3.94 2.96
N THR A 91 -8.91 4.02 3.83
CA THR A 91 -10.29 3.66 3.49
C THR A 91 -11.25 4.79 3.85
N TRP A 92 -12.31 4.95 3.08
CA TRP A 92 -13.45 5.78 3.46
C TRP A 92 -14.74 5.17 2.92
N ASN A 93 -15.84 5.54 3.57
CA ASN A 93 -17.15 4.99 3.28
C ASN A 93 -18.13 6.12 3.00
N ASN A 94 -18.67 6.14 1.78
CA ASN A 94 -19.68 7.12 1.35
C ASN A 94 -21.11 6.72 1.71
N ASP A 95 -21.32 5.57 2.37
CA ASP A 95 -22.62 5.14 2.91
C ASP A 95 -22.98 5.93 4.18
N ASP A 96 -24.24 6.33 4.28
CA ASP A 96 -24.79 7.10 5.40
C ASP A 96 -25.47 6.24 6.48
N THR A 97 -25.65 4.95 6.21
CA THR A 97 -26.48 4.02 6.98
C THR A 97 -25.65 2.88 7.58
N HIS A 98 -24.71 2.31 6.83
CA HIS A 98 -23.99 1.09 7.23
C HIS A 98 -22.47 1.24 7.18
N GLU A 99 -21.81 0.71 8.20
CA GLU A 99 -20.36 0.48 8.14
C GLU A 99 -20.06 -0.65 7.14
N HIS A 100 -18.98 -0.49 6.39
CA HIS A 100 -18.53 -1.49 5.42
C HIS A 100 -17.14 -1.97 5.76
N ALA A 101 -16.90 -3.25 5.52
CA ALA A 101 -15.61 -3.86 5.74
C ALA A 101 -15.02 -4.39 4.44
N LEU A 102 -13.70 -4.44 4.36
CA LEU A 102 -12.96 -5.15 3.32
C LEU A 102 -11.85 -5.98 3.93
N GLN A 103 -11.34 -6.94 3.17
CA GLN A 103 -10.15 -7.70 3.55
C GLN A 103 -9.08 -7.57 2.48
N ILE A 104 -7.88 -7.15 2.88
CA ILE A 104 -6.70 -7.12 2.04
C ILE A 104 -5.84 -8.34 2.35
N ARG A 105 -5.28 -8.95 1.29
CA ARG A 105 -4.28 -10.02 1.38
C ARG A 105 -3.12 -9.69 0.44
N ILE A 106 -1.90 -9.73 0.98
CA ILE A 106 -0.68 -9.46 0.22
C ILE A 106 0.21 -10.68 0.28
N GLY A 107 0.43 -11.29 -0.89
CA GLY A 107 1.39 -12.36 -1.09
C GLY A 107 2.79 -11.77 -1.29
N MET A 108 3.74 -12.14 -0.42
CA MET A 108 5.13 -11.72 -0.53
C MET A 108 6.12 -12.89 -0.43
N VAL A 109 7.29 -12.72 -1.04
CA VAL A 109 8.44 -13.62 -0.90
C VAL A 109 9.67 -12.83 -0.48
N ASP A 110 10.42 -13.35 0.48
CA ASP A 110 11.59 -12.70 1.07
C ASP A 110 12.92 -13.32 0.59
N LYS A 111 12.92 -14.61 0.25
CA LYS A 111 14.12 -15.29 -0.24
C LYS A 111 14.33 -15.06 -1.73
N GLU A 112 15.56 -14.73 -2.09
CA GLU A 112 16.01 -14.49 -3.47
C GLU A 112 15.66 -15.65 -4.41
N ILE A 113 15.76 -16.90 -3.94
CA ILE A 113 15.43 -18.08 -4.74
C ILE A 113 13.95 -18.13 -5.15
N PHE A 114 13.07 -17.58 -4.31
CA PHE A 114 11.64 -17.46 -4.62
C PHE A 114 11.37 -16.22 -5.47
N MET A 115 12.09 -15.13 -5.28
CA MET A 115 12.00 -13.95 -6.17
C MET A 115 12.39 -14.31 -7.60
N ALA A 116 13.44 -15.11 -7.79
CA ALA A 116 13.88 -15.58 -9.11
C ALA A 116 12.80 -16.36 -9.88
N ARG A 117 11.85 -17.00 -9.18
CA ARG A 117 10.69 -17.65 -9.82
C ARG A 117 9.80 -16.64 -10.53
N TYR A 118 9.64 -15.45 -9.96
CA TYR A 118 8.80 -14.38 -10.49
C TYR A 118 9.56 -13.44 -11.43
N LEU A 119 10.90 -13.58 -11.49
CA LEU A 119 11.80 -12.81 -12.36
C LEU A 119 12.60 -13.74 -13.30
N PRO A 120 11.93 -14.51 -14.19
CA PRO A 120 12.53 -15.67 -14.87
C PRO A 120 13.60 -15.33 -15.94
N SER A 121 13.82 -14.06 -16.27
CA SER A 121 14.69 -13.65 -17.38
C SER A 121 16.08 -13.13 -16.97
N MET A 122 16.36 -12.97 -15.68
CA MET A 122 17.62 -12.38 -15.22
C MET A 122 18.59 -13.42 -14.65
N ALA A 123 19.86 -13.30 -15.02
CA ALA A 123 20.93 -14.00 -14.30
C ALA A 123 20.95 -13.51 -12.84
N TYR A 124 21.25 -14.39 -11.88
CA TYR A 124 21.28 -14.06 -10.45
C TYR A 124 22.11 -12.80 -10.12
N GLU A 125 23.22 -12.59 -10.82
CA GLU A 125 24.04 -11.38 -10.67
C GLU A 125 23.31 -10.09 -11.07
N GLN A 126 22.47 -10.14 -12.11
CA GLN A 126 21.69 -8.99 -12.56
C GLN A 126 20.56 -8.67 -11.57
N LEU A 127 19.95 -9.71 -10.98
CA LEU A 127 18.96 -9.55 -9.92
C LEU A 127 19.56 -8.83 -8.70
N ILE A 128 20.75 -9.24 -8.25
CA ILE A 128 21.45 -8.57 -7.14
C ILE A 128 21.71 -7.10 -7.47
N ARG A 129 22.19 -6.80 -8.69
CA ARG A 129 22.45 -5.42 -9.12
C ARG A 129 21.17 -4.58 -9.14
N MET A 130 20.08 -5.12 -9.66
CA MET A 130 18.78 -4.45 -9.69
C MET A 130 18.26 -4.19 -8.29
N ILE A 131 18.29 -5.19 -7.40
CA ILE A 131 17.89 -5.02 -5.99
C ILE A 131 18.72 -3.93 -5.31
N ALA A 132 20.04 -3.90 -5.55
CA ALA A 132 20.91 -2.87 -4.99
C ALA A 132 20.58 -1.47 -5.54
N GLU A 133 20.28 -1.36 -6.83
CA GLU A 133 19.88 -0.10 -7.46
C GLU A 133 18.54 0.40 -6.92
N GLU A 134 17.54 -0.48 -6.83
CA GLU A 134 16.22 -0.15 -6.29
C GLU A 134 16.27 0.21 -4.81
N THR A 135 17.08 -0.51 -4.02
CA THR A 135 17.31 -0.14 -2.62
C THR A 135 17.85 1.28 -2.51
N ARG A 136 18.86 1.63 -3.32
CA ARG A 136 19.42 2.99 -3.32
C ARG A 136 18.37 4.04 -3.71
N LYS A 137 17.60 3.80 -4.77
CA LYS A 137 16.52 4.71 -5.19
C LYS A 137 15.49 4.90 -4.09
N GLN A 138 15.10 3.82 -3.41
CA GLN A 138 14.15 3.89 -2.30
C GLN A 138 14.71 4.64 -1.09
N GLU A 139 16.00 4.47 -0.77
CA GLU A 139 16.66 5.23 0.29
C GLU A 139 16.73 6.73 -0.02
N GLU A 140 17.08 7.08 -1.26
CA GLU A 140 17.11 8.46 -1.75
C GLU A 140 15.70 9.09 -1.70
N GLN A 141 14.70 8.41 -2.23
CA GLN A 141 13.31 8.87 -2.19
C GLN A 141 12.83 9.06 -0.76
N ARG A 142 13.15 8.11 0.13
CA ARG A 142 12.78 8.21 1.54
C ARG A 142 13.43 9.42 2.22
N ALA A 143 14.69 9.73 1.90
CA ALA A 143 15.35 10.91 2.46
C ALA A 143 14.61 12.19 2.05
N ILE A 144 14.20 12.28 0.78
CA ILE A 144 13.40 13.39 0.25
C ILE A 144 12.05 13.46 0.96
N ASP A 145 11.34 12.34 1.10
CA ASP A 145 10.02 12.30 1.75
C ASP A 145 10.10 12.72 3.23
N LEU A 146 11.15 12.29 3.93
CA LEU A 146 11.40 12.70 5.32
C LEU A 146 11.71 14.19 5.46
N GLU A 147 12.47 14.74 4.51
CA GLU A 147 12.77 16.18 4.48
C GLU A 147 11.52 17.01 4.18
N ALA A 148 10.70 16.58 3.21
CA ALA A 148 9.42 17.21 2.89
C ALA A 148 8.46 17.19 4.09
N ALA A 149 8.29 16.03 4.75
CA ALA A 149 7.45 15.90 5.94
C ALA A 149 7.93 16.79 7.09
N ARG A 150 9.26 16.94 7.26
CA ARG A 150 9.82 17.84 8.27
C ARG A 150 9.48 19.30 7.99
N LEU A 151 9.59 19.75 6.74
CA LEU A 151 9.27 21.13 6.34
C LEU A 151 7.78 21.44 6.53
N GLU A 152 6.89 20.51 6.19
CA GLU A 152 5.44 20.66 6.42
C GLU A 152 5.12 20.83 7.92
N ILE A 153 5.75 20.04 8.78
CA ILE A 153 5.58 20.16 10.25
C ILE A 153 6.07 21.52 10.73
N GLU A 154 7.25 21.98 10.28
CA GLU A 154 7.80 23.30 10.63
C GLU A 154 6.84 24.43 10.20
N GLU A 155 6.22 24.32 9.02
CA GLU A 155 5.24 25.29 8.52
C GLU A 155 3.94 25.32 9.35
N ILE A 156 3.38 24.16 9.68
CA ILE A 156 2.19 24.06 10.56
C ILE A 156 2.46 24.65 11.94
N THR A 157 3.65 24.40 12.51
CA THR A 157 4.03 24.99 13.80
C THR A 157 4.17 26.51 13.75
N ARG A 158 4.60 27.07 12.61
CA ARG A 158 4.71 28.52 12.42
C ARG A 158 3.35 29.20 12.23
N GLU A 159 2.36 28.51 11.66
CA GLU A 159 1.00 29.04 11.48
C GLU A 159 0.14 28.98 12.75
N SER A 160 0.59 28.26 13.78
CA SER A 160 -0.11 28.10 15.07
C SER A 160 0.41 29.00 16.21
N GLU A 161 1.44 29.82 15.94
CA GLU A 161 1.96 30.89 16.82
C GLU A 161 1.43 32.28 16.43
#